data_AF-A0A8C8Y8V4-F1
#
_entry.id   AF-A0A8C8Y8V4-F1
#
_cell.length_a   1.000
_cell.length_b   1.000
_cell.length_c   1.000
_cell.angle_alpha   90.00
_cell.angle_beta   90.00
_cell.angle_gamma   90.00
#
_symmetry.space_group_name_H-M   'P 1'
#
loop_
_entity.id
_entity.type
_entity.pdbx_description
1 polymer ?
#
loop_
_entity_poly.entity_id
_entity_poly.type
_entity_poly.pdbx_seq_one_letter_code
_entity_poly.pdbx_strand_id
1 'polypeptide(L)'
;MWSRSVWRLLCSDGRAGRRVSILGGRFSPALRRDFFTTTTKEGYDMRRVDLTPLEQRKLTFDTHALVQDLETHGFDKAQAETIVSALTTLSNVSLDSIYKEMVTRAQQEITVQQLMAHLDSIRKDMVILEKSEFANLRAENQKMKTELEQVKQQLINETSQIRADNKLDINLERSRVTDMFTDQEKKLMEATTEFTKNDTKTRSIISETCNKIDTEIASLKTLMESNKLETIRYLAASVFTCLAIALGFYRIWK
;
A
#
# COMPACT_ATOMS: atom_id res chain seq x y z
N MET A 1 25.54 -27.14 19.51
CA MET A 1 26.02 -26.81 18.15
C MET A 1 25.06 -25.82 17.52
N TRP A 2 25.37 -24.52 17.64
CA TRP A 2 24.66 -23.44 16.96
C TRP A 2 25.50 -23.01 15.77
N SER A 3 24.92 -23.00 14.57
CA SER A 3 25.57 -22.33 13.45
C SER A 3 24.61 -21.97 12.32
N ARG A 4 24.72 -20.69 11.93
CA ARG A 4 25.09 -20.24 10.56
C ARG A 4 24.15 -19.37 9.73
N SER A 5 22.97 -19.00 10.21
CA SER A 5 22.05 -18.20 9.37
C SER A 5 21.76 -16.75 9.83
N VAL A 6 22.40 -16.25 10.90
CA VAL A 6 22.02 -14.94 11.49
C VAL A 6 23.07 -13.83 11.29
N TRP A 7 24.19 -14.08 10.62
CA TRP A 7 25.32 -13.13 10.57
C TRP A 7 25.60 -12.49 9.20
N ARG A 8 24.65 -12.46 8.25
CA ARG A 8 24.89 -11.92 6.90
C ARG A 8 24.06 -10.70 6.50
N LEU A 9 23.61 -9.87 7.43
CA LEU A 9 22.92 -8.63 7.06
C LEU A 9 23.34 -7.39 7.87
N LEU A 10 24.42 -7.49 8.64
CA LEU A 10 25.07 -6.35 9.28
C LEU A 10 26.52 -6.31 8.82
N CYS A 11 26.92 -5.16 8.27
CA CYS A 11 28.24 -4.78 7.77
C CYS A 11 28.52 -5.06 6.28
N SER A 12 28.06 -4.16 5.41
CA SER A 12 28.94 -3.59 4.38
C SER A 12 28.58 -2.13 4.15
N ASP A 13 29.46 -1.27 4.64
CA ASP A 13 29.51 0.18 4.52
C ASP A 13 30.12 0.56 3.15
N GLY A 14 29.74 1.69 2.56
CA GLY A 14 30.33 2.09 1.26
C GLY A 14 29.65 3.18 0.42
N ARG A 15 29.24 4.28 1.05
CA ARG A 15 29.37 5.68 0.57
C ARG A 15 29.47 5.94 -0.96
N ALA A 16 28.41 6.48 -1.56
CA ALA A 16 28.50 7.35 -2.74
C ALA A 16 27.40 8.44 -2.70
N GLY A 17 27.81 9.70 -2.58
CA GLY A 17 26.91 10.84 -2.53
C GLY A 17 26.43 11.28 -3.92
N ARG A 18 25.17 11.71 -4.01
CA ARG A 18 24.76 12.77 -4.94
C ARG A 18 23.46 13.44 -4.47
N ARG A 19 23.45 14.76 -4.62
CA ARG A 19 22.46 15.72 -4.11
C ARG A 19 21.12 15.66 -4.85
N VAL A 20 20.07 15.87 -4.06
CA VAL A 20 18.86 16.71 -4.30
C VAL A 20 17.95 16.34 -5.48
N SER A 21 16.70 16.01 -5.14
CA SER A 21 15.51 16.75 -5.58
C SER A 21 14.33 16.39 -4.67
N ILE A 22 13.96 17.35 -3.82
CA ILE A 22 12.73 17.34 -3.03
C ILE A 22 11.60 17.75 -3.98
N LEU A 23 10.62 16.88 -4.20
CA LEU A 23 9.33 17.27 -4.76
C LEU A 23 8.22 16.71 -3.86
N GLY A 24 7.31 17.60 -3.50
CA GLY A 24 6.37 17.44 -2.39
C GLY A 24 5.41 16.27 -2.55
N GLY A 25 5.48 15.33 -1.62
CA GLY A 25 4.38 14.45 -1.27
C GLY A 25 3.69 15.05 -0.05
N ARG A 26 2.52 15.65 -0.26
CA ARG A 26 1.67 16.20 0.80
C ARG A 26 1.07 15.03 1.58
N PHE A 27 1.84 14.50 2.53
CA PHE A 27 1.31 13.56 3.52
C PHE A 27 0.28 14.29 4.35
N SER A 28 -0.97 13.82 4.25
CA SER A 28 -2.08 14.23 5.10
C SER A 28 -1.64 14.22 6.56
N PRO A 29 -1.97 15.26 7.36
CA PRO A 29 -1.66 15.22 8.77
C PRO A 29 -2.45 14.07 9.37
N ALA A 30 -1.73 13.05 9.85
CA ALA A 30 -2.27 12.03 10.72
C ALA A 30 -3.10 12.76 11.78
N LEU A 31 -4.41 12.48 11.79
CA LEU A 31 -5.35 12.98 12.77
C LEU A 31 -4.81 12.53 14.12
N ARG A 32 -4.07 13.45 14.76
CA ARG A 32 -3.51 13.30 16.08
C ARG A 32 -4.73 13.05 16.95
N ARG A 33 -4.84 11.82 17.43
CA ARG A 33 -5.90 11.38 18.33
C ARG A 33 -5.63 12.11 19.63
N ASP A 34 -6.10 13.35 19.69
CA ASP A 34 -6.14 14.13 20.91
C ASP A 34 -7.20 13.43 21.75
N PHE A 35 -6.75 12.44 22.53
CA PHE A 35 -7.48 12.03 23.71
C PHE A 35 -7.64 13.31 24.51
N PHE A 36 -8.86 13.86 24.50
CA PHE A 36 -9.28 14.81 25.51
C PHE A 36 -9.26 14.04 26.83
N THR A 37 -8.08 13.94 27.44
CA THR A 37 -7.95 13.71 28.86
C THR A 37 -8.72 14.86 29.48
N THR A 38 -9.93 14.55 29.95
CA THR A 38 -10.74 15.45 30.76
C THR A 38 -9.80 16.17 31.70
N THR A 39 -9.61 17.47 31.47
CA THR A 39 -8.85 18.36 32.33
C THR A 39 -9.23 18.02 33.76
N THR A 40 -8.30 17.45 34.51
CA THR A 40 -8.44 17.26 35.95
C THR A 40 -8.71 18.64 36.50
N LYS A 41 -9.98 18.93 36.83
CA LYS A 41 -10.33 20.15 37.55
C LYS A 41 -9.71 20.00 38.93
N GLU A 42 -8.49 20.50 39.05
CA GLU A 42 -7.93 20.90 40.33
C GLU A 42 -8.92 21.88 40.96
N GLY A 43 -9.32 21.60 42.20
CA GLY A 43 -10.23 22.46 42.95
C GLY A 43 -11.45 21.71 43.48
N TYR A 44 -11.22 20.63 44.23
CA TYR A 44 -12.19 20.29 45.27
C TYR A 44 -12.05 21.34 46.37
N ASP A 45 -12.81 22.42 46.25
CA ASP A 45 -12.90 23.46 47.25
C ASP A 45 -13.68 22.90 48.45
N MET A 46 -12.97 22.14 49.29
CA MET A 46 -13.46 21.76 50.61
C MET A 46 -13.60 23.05 51.40
N ARG A 47 -14.80 23.65 51.33
CA ARG A 47 -15.16 24.80 52.15
C ARG A 47 -14.87 24.43 53.60
N ARG A 48 -13.89 25.10 54.24
CA ARG A 48 -13.60 24.89 55.65
C ARG A 48 -14.85 25.24 56.44
N VAL A 49 -15.44 24.22 57.02
CA VAL A 49 -16.63 24.35 57.85
C VAL A 49 -16.13 24.68 59.24
N ASP A 50 -16.12 25.97 59.59
CA ASP A 50 -15.92 26.43 60.95
C ASP A 50 -17.30 26.75 61.53
N LEU A 51 -17.91 25.77 62.20
CA LEU A 51 -19.19 25.91 62.88
C LEU A 51 -19.05 25.51 64.34
N THR A 52 -18.83 26.47 65.23
CA THR A 52 -19.84 26.99 66.19
C THR A 52 -19.21 27.70 67.42
N PRO A 53 -19.97 28.61 68.08
CA PRO A 53 -19.51 29.47 69.17
C PRO A 53 -19.25 28.73 70.49
N LEU A 54 -18.31 29.27 71.27
CA LEU A 54 -17.72 28.72 72.50
C LEU A 54 -18.67 28.54 73.73
N GLU A 55 -19.97 28.82 73.63
CA GLU A 55 -20.82 29.00 74.81
C GLU A 55 -21.32 27.72 75.50
N GLN A 56 -21.29 26.56 74.82
CA GLN A 56 -21.74 25.29 75.41
C GLN A 56 -20.66 24.55 76.24
N ARG A 57 -19.47 25.13 76.40
CA ARG A 57 -18.33 24.53 77.13
C ARG A 57 -18.35 24.79 78.63
N LYS A 58 -19.53 24.87 79.25
CA LYS A 58 -19.64 25.09 80.71
C LYS A 58 -19.68 23.75 81.44
N LEU A 59 -18.59 23.42 82.14
CA LEU A 59 -18.53 22.30 83.07
C LEU A 59 -19.61 22.51 84.15
N THR A 60 -20.62 21.63 84.21
CA THR A 60 -21.68 21.65 85.22
C THR A 60 -21.22 20.95 86.50
N PHE A 61 -20.10 21.41 87.07
CA PHE A 61 -19.60 20.88 88.33
C PHE A 61 -20.16 21.72 89.48
N ASP A 62 -20.76 21.07 90.46
CA ASP A 62 -21.15 21.75 91.69
C ASP A 62 -19.93 21.85 92.62
N THR A 63 -19.17 22.92 92.42
CA THR A 63 -17.97 23.25 93.21
C THR A 63 -18.29 23.32 94.70
N HIS A 64 -19.49 23.79 95.07
CA HIS A 64 -19.87 23.98 96.47
C HIS A 64 -20.17 22.65 97.16
N ALA A 65 -20.89 21.75 96.49
CA ALA A 65 -21.17 20.42 97.04
C ALA A 65 -19.89 19.61 97.30
N LEU A 66 -18.87 19.72 96.44
CA LEU A 66 -17.60 19.02 96.65
C LEU A 66 -16.75 19.62 97.76
N VAL A 67 -16.74 20.95 97.92
CA VAL A 67 -16.04 21.57 99.05
C VAL A 67 -16.68 21.12 100.36
N GLN A 68 -18.01 21.11 100.43
CA GLN A 68 -18.75 20.66 101.62
C GLN A 68 -18.49 19.18 101.93
N ASP A 69 -18.44 18.31 100.91
CA ASP A 69 -18.14 16.89 101.09
C ASP A 69 -16.71 16.68 101.63
N LEU A 70 -15.72 17.41 101.10
CA LEU A 70 -14.33 17.33 101.58
C LEU A 70 -14.19 17.85 103.02
N GLU A 71 -14.90 18.93 103.38
CA GLU A 71 -14.94 19.43 104.76
C GLU A 71 -15.49 18.38 105.73
N THR A 72 -16.54 17.63 105.35
CA THR A 72 -17.10 16.56 106.19
C THR A 72 -16.15 15.36 106.39
N HIS A 73 -15.18 15.19 105.50
CA HIS A 73 -14.16 14.14 105.57
C HIS A 73 -12.85 14.60 106.25
N GLY A 74 -12.86 15.75 106.91
CA GLY A 74 -11.77 16.20 107.77
C GLY A 74 -10.71 17.08 107.07
N PHE A 75 -11.00 17.61 105.89
CA PHE A 75 -10.16 18.63 105.25
C PHE A 75 -10.53 20.03 105.75
N ASP A 76 -9.52 20.88 105.95
CA ASP A 76 -9.76 22.30 106.23
C ASP A 76 -10.37 22.98 105.00
N LYS A 77 -11.22 24.00 105.22
CA LYS A 77 -11.94 24.70 104.15
C LYS A 77 -11.00 25.23 103.05
N ALA A 78 -9.87 25.82 103.46
CA ALA A 78 -8.88 26.32 102.52
C ALA A 78 -8.23 25.20 101.69
N GLN A 79 -8.06 24.01 102.27
CA GLN A 79 -7.51 22.84 101.58
C GLN A 79 -8.54 22.25 100.59
N ALA A 80 -9.80 22.12 101.01
CA ALA A 80 -10.90 21.65 100.18
C ALA A 80 -11.12 22.58 98.96
N GLU A 81 -11.15 23.89 99.16
CA GLU A 81 -11.28 24.87 98.08
C GLU A 81 -10.08 24.81 97.10
N THR A 82 -8.87 24.62 97.60
CA THR A 82 -7.66 24.51 96.76
C THR A 82 -7.68 23.26 95.89
N ILE A 83 -8.08 22.11 96.45
CA ILE A 83 -8.20 20.84 95.73
C ILE A 83 -9.27 20.94 94.64
N VAL A 84 -10.44 21.49 94.97
CA VAL A 84 -11.55 21.64 94.02
C VAL A 84 -11.21 22.66 92.92
N SER A 85 -10.48 23.73 93.24
CA SER A 85 -9.97 24.71 92.26
C SER A 85 -8.96 24.08 91.28
N ALA A 86 -8.02 23.28 91.79
CA ALA A 86 -7.08 22.54 90.96
C ALA A 86 -7.79 21.53 90.04
N LEU A 87 -8.79 20.81 90.57
CA LEU A 87 -9.59 19.85 89.81
C LEU A 87 -10.42 20.55 88.72
N THR A 88 -11.04 21.67 89.04
CA THR A 88 -11.80 22.49 88.07
C THR A 88 -10.88 22.99 86.96
N THR A 89 -9.67 23.44 87.30
CA THR A 89 -8.69 23.92 86.31
C THR A 89 -8.23 22.78 85.40
N LEU A 90 -7.88 21.62 85.96
CA LEU A 90 -7.46 20.45 85.17
C LEU A 90 -8.59 19.93 84.27
N SER A 91 -9.83 19.88 84.79
CA SER A 91 -11.00 19.42 84.04
C SER A 91 -11.35 20.36 82.89
N ASN A 92 -11.26 21.68 83.10
CA ASN A 92 -11.46 22.67 82.04
C ASN A 92 -10.40 22.56 80.94
N VAL A 93 -9.12 22.35 81.30
CA VAL A 93 -8.04 22.15 80.31
C VAL A 93 -8.23 20.84 79.54
N SER A 94 -8.61 19.76 80.23
CA SER A 94 -8.88 18.46 79.59
C SER A 94 -10.06 18.56 78.63
N LEU A 95 -11.17 19.19 79.03
CA LEU A 95 -12.32 19.40 78.16
C LEU A 95 -11.99 20.26 76.96
N ASP A 96 -11.23 21.35 77.11
CA ASP A 96 -10.82 22.19 75.96
C ASP A 96 -9.98 21.39 74.95
N SER A 97 -9.09 20.50 75.42
CA SER A 97 -8.33 19.59 74.55
C SER A 97 -9.26 18.62 73.81
N ILE A 98 -10.17 17.95 74.53
CA ILE A 98 -11.09 16.98 73.94
C ILE A 98 -12.02 17.68 72.94
N TYR A 99 -12.54 18.88 73.23
CA TYR A 99 -13.38 19.63 72.29
C TYR A 99 -12.64 20.14 71.05
N LYS A 100 -11.33 20.38 71.13
CA LYS A 100 -10.51 20.71 69.96
C LYS A 100 -10.23 19.50 69.07
N GLU A 101 -10.09 18.31 69.66
CA GLU A 101 -9.81 17.08 68.93
C GLU A 101 -11.09 16.36 68.45
N MET A 102 -12.23 16.58 69.11
CA MET A 102 -13.51 16.01 68.72
C MET A 102 -14.13 16.72 67.52
N VAL A 103 -14.83 15.93 66.70
CA VAL A 103 -15.65 16.43 65.60
C VAL A 103 -17.10 16.57 66.08
N THR A 104 -17.69 17.74 65.89
CA THR A 104 -19.10 17.96 66.23
C THR A 104 -20.02 17.25 65.23
N ARG A 105 -21.23 16.87 65.65
CA ARG A 105 -22.22 16.27 64.74
C ARG A 105 -22.55 17.19 63.56
N ALA A 106 -22.61 18.50 63.79
CA ALA A 106 -22.82 19.49 62.74
C ALA A 106 -21.67 19.48 61.72
N GLN A 107 -20.42 19.40 62.19
CA GLN A 107 -19.26 19.29 61.31
C GLN A 107 -19.32 18.01 60.46
N GLN A 108 -19.63 16.88 61.09
CA GLN A 108 -19.76 15.60 60.40
C GLN A 108 -20.89 15.60 59.36
N GLU A 109 -22.03 16.22 59.66
CA GLU A 109 -23.15 16.29 58.71
C GLU A 109 -22.77 17.09 57.46
N ILE A 110 -22.05 18.20 57.62
CA ILE A 110 -21.66 19.03 56.49
C ILE A 110 -20.60 18.35 55.63
N THR A 111 -19.63 17.66 56.24
CA THR A 111 -18.66 16.88 55.44
C THR A 111 -19.34 15.75 54.69
N VAL A 112 -20.34 15.08 55.28
CA VAL A 112 -21.14 14.06 54.58
C VAL A 112 -21.92 14.67 53.42
N GLN A 113 -22.56 15.83 53.61
CA GLN A 113 -23.27 16.52 52.53
C GLN A 113 -22.34 16.93 51.38
N GLN A 114 -21.13 17.41 51.68
CA GLN A 114 -20.10 17.70 50.68
C GLN A 114 -19.71 16.43 49.91
N LEU A 115 -19.43 15.34 50.61
CA LEU A 115 -19.11 14.05 49.99
C LEU A 115 -20.25 13.55 49.09
N MET A 116 -21.50 13.67 49.53
CA MET A 116 -22.66 13.32 48.72
C MET A 116 -22.76 14.17 47.44
N ALA A 117 -22.57 15.49 47.55
CA ALA A 117 -22.57 16.38 46.40
C ALA A 117 -21.46 16.02 45.38
N HIS A 118 -20.27 15.63 45.87
CA HIS A 118 -19.19 15.17 45.01
C HIS A 118 -19.51 13.83 44.32
N LEU A 119 -20.07 12.87 45.05
CA LEU A 119 -20.52 11.60 44.45
C LEU A 119 -21.60 11.81 43.40
N ASP A 120 -22.50 12.77 43.61
CA ASP A 120 -23.53 13.13 42.64
C ASP A 120 -22.95 13.81 41.40
N SER A 121 -21.91 14.63 41.54
CA SER A 121 -21.16 15.18 40.41
C SER A 121 -20.50 14.08 39.58
N ILE A 122 -19.77 13.17 40.23
CA ILE A 122 -19.11 12.03 39.57
C ILE A 122 -20.15 11.17 38.83
N ARG A 123 -21.32 10.93 39.44
CA ARG A 123 -22.40 10.18 38.80
C ARG A 123 -22.91 10.90 37.54
N LYS A 124 -23.06 12.22 37.57
CA LYS A 124 -23.46 13.00 36.39
C LYS A 124 -22.41 12.90 35.28
N ASP A 125 -21.13 13.05 35.61
CA ASP A 125 -20.03 12.95 34.65
C ASP A 125 -19.99 11.55 34.01
N MET A 126 -20.18 10.49 34.80
CA MET A 126 -20.28 9.12 34.30
C MET A 126 -21.42 8.94 33.29
N VAL A 127 -22.61 9.47 33.61
CA VAL A 127 -23.78 9.39 32.71
C VAL A 127 -23.56 10.20 31.44
N ILE A 128 -22.92 11.37 31.52
CA ILE A 128 -22.58 12.18 30.34
C ILE A 128 -21.60 11.43 29.45
N LEU A 129 -20.56 10.83 30.04
CA LEU A 129 -19.57 10.04 29.33
C LEU A 129 -20.24 8.86 28.60
N GLU A 130 -21.08 8.09 29.31
CA GLU A 130 -21.79 6.93 28.78
C GLU A 130 -22.76 7.28 27.65
N LYS A 131 -23.52 8.37 27.81
CA LYS A 131 -24.55 8.75 26.85
C LYS A 131 -24.03 9.57 25.67
N SER A 132 -23.05 10.44 25.88
CA SER A 132 -22.55 11.35 24.84
C SER A 132 -21.36 10.73 24.12
N GLU A 133 -20.25 10.51 24.84
CA GLU A 133 -18.98 10.17 24.20
C GLU A 133 -18.97 8.75 23.65
N PHE A 134 -19.47 7.77 24.41
CA PHE A 134 -19.57 6.40 23.91
C PHE A 134 -20.59 6.25 22.78
N ALA A 135 -21.70 6.99 22.80
CA ALA A 135 -22.65 6.98 21.70
C ALA A 135 -22.05 7.58 20.43
N ASN A 136 -21.36 8.72 20.56
CA ASN A 136 -20.66 9.37 19.45
C ASN A 136 -19.57 8.45 18.87
N LEU A 137 -18.73 7.85 19.71
CA LEU A 137 -17.70 6.92 19.27
C LEU A 137 -18.28 5.69 18.57
N ARG A 138 -19.39 5.11 19.07
CA ARG A 138 -20.06 4.00 18.39
C ARG A 138 -20.63 4.42 17.04
N ALA A 139 -21.27 5.59 16.96
CA ALA A 139 -21.81 6.12 15.71
C ALA A 139 -20.71 6.40 14.69
N GLU A 140 -19.61 7.02 15.11
CA GLU A 140 -18.45 7.28 14.27
C GLU A 140 -17.78 5.98 13.81
N ASN A 141 -17.62 4.99 14.71
CA ASN A 141 -17.07 3.69 14.36
C ASN A 141 -17.94 2.95 13.32
N GLN A 142 -19.27 2.98 13.51
CA GLN A 142 -20.21 2.39 12.57
C GLN A 142 -20.17 3.11 11.21
N LYS A 143 -20.07 4.45 11.20
CA LYS A 143 -19.90 5.24 9.99
C LYS A 143 -18.62 4.87 9.25
N MET A 144 -17.48 4.84 9.94
CA MET A 144 -16.20 4.43 9.34
C MET A 144 -16.28 3.01 8.76
N LYS A 145 -16.97 2.09 9.44
CA LYS A 145 -17.19 0.73 8.93
C LYS A 145 -18.02 0.72 7.64
N THR A 146 -19.07 1.53 7.56
CA THR A 146 -19.89 1.64 6.34
C THR A 146 -19.12 2.26 5.17
N GLU A 147 -18.32 3.30 5.41
CA GLU A 147 -17.48 3.94 4.38
C GLU A 147 -16.41 2.97 3.88
N LEU A 148 -15.81 2.18 4.78
CA LEU A 148 -14.83 1.16 4.41
C LEU A 148 -15.44 0.09 3.50
N GLU A 149 -16.63 -0.43 3.84
CA GLU A 149 -17.29 -1.43 2.99
C GLU A 149 -17.70 -0.83 1.63
N GLN A 150 -18.12 0.44 1.60
CA GLN A 150 -18.41 1.14 0.34
C GLN A 150 -17.17 1.25 -0.56
N VAL A 151 -16.04 1.71 -0.01
CA VAL A 151 -14.78 1.84 -0.76
C VAL A 151 -14.29 0.47 -1.24
N LYS A 152 -14.39 -0.55 -0.39
CA LYS A 152 -14.03 -1.93 -0.76
C LYS A 152 -14.89 -2.45 -1.92
N GLN A 153 -16.21 -2.22 -1.88
CA GLN A 153 -17.10 -2.63 -2.95
C GLN A 153 -16.80 -1.89 -4.25
N GLN A 154 -16.54 -0.58 -4.18
CA GLN A 154 -16.13 0.21 -5.33
C GLN A 154 -14.84 -0.32 -5.95
N LEU A 155 -13.83 -0.62 -5.13
CA LEU A 155 -12.54 -1.15 -5.60
C LEU A 155 -12.69 -2.51 -6.27
N ILE A 156 -13.53 -3.40 -5.73
CA ILE A 156 -13.86 -4.69 -6.36
C ILE A 156 -14.51 -4.47 -7.73
N ASN A 157 -15.49 -3.56 -7.81
CA ASN A 157 -16.19 -3.26 -9.05
C ASN A 157 -15.24 -2.68 -10.11
N GLU A 158 -14.46 -1.65 -9.77
CA GLU A 158 -13.47 -1.03 -10.66
C GLU A 158 -12.41 -2.03 -11.12
N THR A 159 -11.89 -2.86 -10.21
CA THR A 159 -10.93 -3.92 -10.56
C THR A 159 -11.54 -4.94 -11.52
N SER A 160 -12.82 -5.30 -11.33
CA SER A 160 -13.53 -6.23 -12.21
C SER A 160 -13.78 -5.63 -13.60
N GLN A 161 -14.11 -4.34 -13.65
CA GLN A 161 -14.30 -3.59 -14.89
C GLN A 161 -12.99 -3.47 -15.67
N ILE A 162 -11.92 -2.99 -15.02
CA ILE A 162 -10.58 -2.89 -15.64
C ILE A 162 -10.12 -4.27 -16.18
N ARG A 163 -10.41 -5.35 -15.46
CA ARG A 163 -10.08 -6.71 -15.92
C ARG A 163 -10.87 -7.10 -17.17
N ALA A 164 -12.16 -6.77 -17.23
CA ALA A 164 -12.99 -7.05 -18.39
C ALA A 164 -12.54 -6.23 -19.61
N ASP A 165 -12.26 -4.93 -19.41
CA ASP A 165 -11.77 -4.02 -20.43
C ASP A 165 -10.42 -4.48 -20.98
N ASN A 166 -9.44 -4.77 -20.11
CA ASN A 166 -8.15 -5.30 -20.53
C ASN A 166 -8.27 -6.64 -21.30
N LYS A 167 -9.21 -7.51 -20.90
CA LYS A 167 -9.43 -8.77 -21.61
C LYS A 167 -10.02 -8.51 -23.00
N LEU A 168 -10.92 -7.54 -23.13
CA LEU A 168 -11.48 -7.13 -24.41
C LEU A 168 -10.39 -6.55 -25.31
N ASP A 169 -9.58 -5.62 -24.80
CA ASP A 169 -8.48 -4.98 -25.55
C ASP A 169 -7.47 -6.01 -26.06
N ILE A 170 -7.06 -6.95 -25.21
CA ILE A 170 -6.14 -8.04 -25.61
C ILE A 170 -6.78 -8.90 -26.71
N ASN A 171 -8.08 -9.18 -26.62
CA ASN A 171 -8.76 -9.99 -27.64
C ASN A 171 -8.90 -9.23 -28.96
N LEU A 172 -9.20 -7.93 -28.93
CA LEU A 172 -9.27 -7.09 -30.12
C LEU A 172 -7.90 -6.99 -30.79
N GLU A 173 -6.84 -6.72 -30.03
CA GLU A 173 -5.47 -6.69 -30.58
C GLU A 173 -5.03 -8.07 -31.10
N ARG A 174 -5.39 -9.17 -30.42
CA ARG A 174 -5.13 -10.52 -30.93
C ARG A 174 -5.83 -10.76 -32.27
N SER A 175 -7.09 -10.36 -32.40
CA SER A 175 -7.83 -10.47 -33.67
C SER A 175 -7.14 -9.65 -34.75
N ARG A 176 -6.79 -8.40 -34.45
CA ARG A 176 -6.11 -7.49 -35.39
C ARG A 176 -4.78 -8.05 -35.88
N VAL A 177 -3.96 -8.59 -34.97
CA VAL A 177 -2.69 -9.23 -35.31
C VAL A 177 -2.91 -10.48 -36.17
N THR A 178 -3.94 -11.28 -35.86
CA THR A 178 -4.29 -12.48 -36.64
C THR A 178 -4.72 -12.10 -38.04
N ASP A 179 -5.59 -11.10 -38.20
CA ASP A 179 -6.06 -10.63 -39.50
C ASP A 179 -4.88 -10.10 -40.35
N MET A 180 -3.99 -9.29 -39.75
CA MET A 180 -2.78 -8.82 -40.41
C MET A 180 -1.85 -9.97 -40.82
N PHE A 181 -1.70 -10.99 -39.98
CA PHE A 181 -0.89 -12.17 -40.29
C PHE A 181 -1.48 -12.95 -41.47
N THR A 182 -2.79 -13.16 -41.49
CA THR A 182 -3.47 -13.86 -42.61
C THR A 182 -3.39 -13.06 -43.92
N ASP A 183 -3.47 -11.72 -43.87
CA ASP A 183 -3.28 -10.87 -45.05
C ASP A 183 -1.83 -10.96 -45.58
N GLN A 184 -0.84 -10.98 -44.69
CA GLN A 184 0.56 -11.19 -45.07
C GLN A 184 0.79 -12.58 -45.67
N GLU A 185 0.23 -13.63 -45.07
CA GLU A 185 0.31 -15.00 -45.59
C GLU A 185 -0.31 -15.09 -46.99
N LYS A 186 -1.47 -14.46 -47.20
CA LYS A 186 -2.12 -14.39 -48.50
C LYS A 186 -1.24 -13.68 -49.55
N LYS A 187 -0.68 -12.52 -49.22
CA LYS A 187 0.24 -11.78 -50.11
C LYS A 187 1.48 -12.60 -50.45
N LEU A 188 2.04 -13.32 -49.47
CA LEU A 188 3.18 -14.19 -49.67
C LEU A 188 2.82 -15.38 -50.59
N MET A 189 1.63 -15.97 -50.40
CA MET A 189 1.13 -17.03 -51.26
C MET A 189 0.95 -16.52 -52.71
N GLU A 190 0.30 -15.37 -52.90
CA GLU A 190 0.13 -14.73 -54.20
C GLU A 190 1.48 -14.48 -54.88
N ALA A 191 2.44 -13.84 -54.19
CA ALA A 191 3.78 -13.61 -54.71
C ALA A 191 4.51 -14.90 -55.06
N THR A 192 4.35 -15.96 -54.27
CA THR A 192 4.93 -17.29 -54.56
C THR A 192 4.29 -17.92 -55.79
N THR A 193 2.97 -17.80 -55.97
CA THR A 193 2.28 -18.29 -57.17
C THR A 193 2.67 -17.51 -58.43
N GLU A 194 2.84 -16.19 -58.34
CA GLU A 194 3.32 -15.38 -59.46
C GLU A 194 4.77 -15.71 -59.80
N PHE A 195 5.63 -15.87 -58.79
CA PHE A 195 7.02 -16.26 -58.98
C PHE A 195 7.14 -17.61 -59.70
N THR A 196 6.42 -18.63 -59.24
CA THR A 196 6.42 -19.96 -59.87
C THR A 196 5.86 -19.94 -61.30
N LYS A 197 4.82 -19.14 -61.56
CA LYS A 197 4.30 -18.92 -62.93
C LYS A 197 5.34 -18.27 -63.84
N ASN A 198 6.07 -17.27 -63.35
CA ASN A 198 7.12 -16.61 -64.12
C ASN A 198 8.34 -17.52 -64.33
N ASP A 199 8.72 -18.32 -63.33
CA ASP A 199 9.79 -19.31 -63.43
C ASP A 199 9.47 -20.36 -64.49
N THR A 200 8.27 -20.96 -64.44
CA THR A 200 7.82 -21.94 -65.45
C THR A 200 7.74 -21.34 -66.85
N LYS A 201 7.24 -20.11 -67.00
CA LYS A 201 7.25 -19.38 -68.27
C LYS A 201 8.68 -19.18 -68.80
N THR A 202 9.59 -18.74 -67.94
CA THR A 202 11.01 -18.52 -68.29
C THR A 202 11.66 -19.83 -68.71
N ARG A 203 11.42 -20.92 -67.98
CA ARG A 203 11.92 -22.26 -68.31
C ARG A 203 11.41 -22.77 -69.65
N SER A 204 10.13 -22.53 -69.96
CA SER A 204 9.55 -22.86 -71.26
C SER A 204 10.23 -22.10 -72.41
N ILE A 205 10.44 -20.79 -72.25
CA ILE A 205 11.12 -19.96 -73.25
C ILE A 205 12.56 -20.43 -73.46
N ILE A 206 13.27 -20.75 -72.37
CA ILE A 206 14.64 -21.30 -72.43
C ILE A 206 14.63 -22.61 -73.23
N SER A 207 13.73 -23.55 -72.90
CA SER A 207 13.65 -24.83 -73.61
C SER A 207 13.32 -24.66 -75.10
N GLU A 208 12.38 -23.76 -75.44
CA GLU A 208 12.05 -23.47 -76.83
C GLU A 208 13.25 -22.91 -77.59
N THR A 209 14.00 -22.00 -76.96
CA THR A 209 15.21 -21.39 -77.54
C THR A 209 16.33 -22.43 -77.71
N CYS A 210 16.55 -23.29 -76.72
CA CYS A 210 17.50 -24.41 -76.82
C CYS A 210 17.15 -25.32 -78.00
N ASN A 211 15.87 -25.71 -78.12
CA ASN A 211 15.42 -26.56 -79.23
C ASN A 211 15.66 -25.88 -80.59
N LYS A 212 15.40 -24.57 -80.71
CA LYS A 212 15.68 -23.81 -81.95
C LYS A 212 17.18 -23.81 -82.26
N ILE A 213 18.03 -23.51 -81.29
CA ILE A 213 19.49 -23.55 -81.44
C ILE A 213 19.94 -24.94 -81.91
N ASP A 214 19.43 -26.01 -81.32
CA ASP A 214 19.78 -27.38 -81.72
C ASP A 214 19.36 -27.69 -83.18
N THR A 215 18.17 -27.23 -83.59
CA THR A 215 17.72 -27.38 -84.99
C THR A 215 18.57 -26.57 -85.98
N GLU A 216 18.99 -25.36 -85.61
CA GLU A 216 19.88 -24.53 -86.43
C GLU A 216 21.30 -25.14 -86.50
N ILE A 217 21.81 -25.69 -85.41
CA ILE A 217 23.10 -26.40 -85.40
C ILE A 217 23.03 -27.63 -86.34
N ALA A 218 21.95 -28.41 -86.25
CA ALA A 218 21.76 -29.57 -87.14
C ALA A 218 21.66 -29.14 -88.60
N SER A 219 20.89 -28.09 -88.91
CA SER A 219 20.73 -27.60 -90.27
C SER A 219 22.04 -27.03 -90.84
N LEU A 220 22.76 -26.20 -90.08
CA LEU A 220 24.07 -25.68 -90.45
C LEU A 220 25.09 -26.81 -90.66
N LYS A 221 25.06 -27.86 -89.83
CA LYS A 221 25.91 -29.03 -89.99
C LYS A 221 25.62 -29.77 -91.30
N THR A 222 24.34 -30.00 -91.63
CA THR A 222 23.97 -30.63 -92.91
C THR A 222 24.39 -29.79 -94.12
N LEU A 223 24.19 -28.46 -94.06
CA LEU A 223 24.63 -27.53 -95.11
C LEU A 223 26.16 -27.54 -95.27
N MET A 224 26.90 -27.61 -94.17
CA MET A 224 28.36 -27.73 -94.19
C MET A 224 28.79 -29.04 -94.83
N GLU A 225 28.16 -30.17 -94.47
CA GLU A 225 28.45 -31.48 -95.06
C GLU A 225 28.14 -31.51 -96.56
N SER A 226 27.01 -30.94 -96.99
CA SER A 226 26.66 -30.86 -98.41
C SER A 226 27.64 -29.99 -99.19
N ASN A 227 28.03 -28.82 -98.66
CA ASN A 227 29.00 -27.94 -99.31
C ASN A 227 30.40 -28.58 -99.41
N LYS A 228 30.84 -29.32 -98.39
CA LYS A 228 32.07 -30.14 -98.46
C LYS A 228 31.99 -31.15 -99.60
N LEU A 229 30.87 -31.87 -99.73
CA LEU A 229 30.66 -32.84 -100.81
C LEU A 229 30.60 -32.18 -102.19
N GLU A 230 29.97 -31.00 -102.32
CA GLU A 230 29.97 -30.21 -103.56
C GLU A 230 31.36 -29.77 -103.95
N THR A 231 32.15 -29.25 -102.99
CA THR A 231 33.54 -28.85 -103.23
C THR A 231 34.38 -30.02 -103.72
N ILE A 232 34.21 -31.22 -103.12
CA ILE A 232 34.87 -32.44 -103.58
C ILE A 232 34.45 -32.79 -105.03
N ARG A 233 33.15 -32.68 -105.36
CA ARG A 233 32.63 -32.92 -106.72
C ARG A 233 33.18 -31.92 -107.74
N TYR A 234 33.19 -30.62 -107.43
CA TYR A 234 33.74 -29.59 -108.31
C TYR A 234 35.24 -29.78 -108.55
N LEU A 235 36.00 -30.15 -107.50
CA LEU A 235 37.43 -30.45 -107.61
C LEU A 235 37.67 -31.69 -108.47
N ALA A 236 36.89 -32.75 -108.29
CA ALA A 236 36.96 -33.93 -109.16
C ALA A 236 36.64 -33.57 -110.62
N ALA A 237 35.61 -32.77 -110.88
CA ALA A 237 35.23 -32.33 -112.21
C ALA A 237 36.32 -31.46 -112.87
N SER A 238 36.94 -30.54 -112.14
CA SER A 238 38.01 -29.68 -112.68
C SER A 238 39.29 -30.45 -112.99
N VAL A 239 39.66 -31.43 -112.17
CA VAL A 239 40.78 -32.32 -112.47
C VAL A 239 40.47 -33.17 -113.70
N PHE A 240 39.23 -33.68 -113.82
CA PHE A 240 38.82 -34.48 -114.97
C PHE A 240 38.79 -33.66 -116.28
N THR A 241 38.32 -32.41 -116.25
CA THR A 241 38.36 -31.52 -117.43
C THR A 241 39.78 -31.13 -117.79
N CYS A 242 40.64 -30.84 -116.81
CA CYS A 242 42.06 -30.55 -117.06
C CYS A 242 42.77 -31.76 -117.69
N LEU A 243 42.52 -32.98 -117.19
CA LEU A 243 43.01 -34.23 -117.80
C LEU A 243 42.45 -34.44 -119.21
N ALA A 244 41.16 -34.19 -119.44
CA ALA A 244 40.55 -34.31 -120.77
C ALA A 244 41.15 -33.32 -121.78
N ILE A 245 41.41 -32.08 -121.36
CA ILE A 245 42.08 -31.07 -122.19
C ILE A 245 43.53 -31.48 -122.46
N ALA A 246 44.28 -31.93 -121.45
CA ALA A 246 45.65 -32.41 -121.62
C ALA A 246 45.73 -33.61 -122.59
N LEU A 247 44.80 -34.57 -122.49
CA LEU A 247 44.67 -35.68 -123.44
C LEU A 247 44.28 -35.19 -124.84
N GLY A 248 43.43 -34.16 -124.95
CA GLY A 248 43.09 -33.50 -126.21
C GLY A 248 44.31 -32.84 -126.89
N PHE A 249 45.12 -32.09 -126.15
CA PHE A 249 46.37 -31.50 -126.67
C PHE A 249 47.41 -32.57 -127.02
N TYR A 250 47.57 -33.60 -126.18
CA TYR A 250 48.46 -34.72 -126.48
C TYR A 250 48.07 -35.45 -127.78
N ARG A 251 46.77 -35.49 -128.11
CA ARG A 251 46.26 -36.09 -129.34
C ARG A 251 46.46 -35.23 -130.60
N ILE A 252 46.62 -33.91 -130.47
CA ILE A 252 46.88 -32.98 -131.59
C ILE A 252 48.38 -32.90 -131.91
N TRP A 253 49.27 -33.23 -130.96
CA TRP A 253 50.73 -33.23 -131.15
C TRP A 253 51.29 -34.58 -131.64
N LYS A 254 50.43 -35.56 -131.93
CA LYS A 254 50.79 -36.85 -132.53
C LYS A 254 50.26 -36.95 -133.95
#